data_AF-A0A7X8Y6M6-F1
#
_entry.id   AF-A0A7X8Y6M6-F1
#
_cell.length_a   1.000
_cell.length_b   1.000
_cell.length_c   1.000
_cell.angle_alpha   90.00
_cell.angle_beta   90.00
_cell.angle_gamma   90.00
#
_symmetry.space_group_name_H-M   'P 1'
#
loop_
_entity.id
_entity.type
_entity.pdbx_description
1 polymer ?
#
loop_
_entity_poly.entity_id
_entity_poly.type
_entity_poly.pdbx_seq_one_letter_code
_entity_poly.pdbx_strand_id
1 'polypeptide(L)'
;MASAADTARLASIRQRHADASRDWQLGRGGTELHAVIVANTSHVQIAELAPDCGYLDRDFLLHAHEDIAFLLRLLKRASEKVRSLSPPEDPRVIERRHAKRQRQEMELHTDWARDCGIKCNDRLFRRFLVERYQLPDVADAERIAVSVRNILRVQSRGELNTDPAARRRWIDFRSDFEAWKTHT
;
A
#
# COMPACT_ATOMS: atom_id res chain seq x y z
N MET A 1 -11.63 -22.92 9.74
CA MET A 1 -11.19 -22.13 8.56
C MET A 1 -11.58 -20.69 8.80
N ALA A 2 -10.70 -19.73 8.52
CA ALA A 2 -11.01 -18.30 8.67
C ALA A 2 -12.14 -17.91 7.70
N SER A 3 -13.07 -17.06 8.14
CA SER A 3 -14.17 -16.62 7.28
C SER A 3 -13.67 -15.72 6.13
N ALA A 4 -14.49 -15.51 5.11
CA ALA A 4 -14.19 -14.55 4.05
C ALA A 4 -14.00 -13.13 4.63
N ALA A 5 -14.78 -12.78 5.66
CA ALA A 5 -14.66 -11.52 6.38
C ALA A 5 -13.31 -11.41 7.12
N ASP A 6 -12.86 -12.46 7.80
CA ASP A 6 -11.56 -12.49 8.49
C ASP A 6 -10.41 -12.35 7.49
N THR A 7 -10.52 -13.01 6.34
CA THR A 7 -9.51 -12.95 5.27
C THR A 7 -9.40 -11.53 4.71
N ALA A 8 -10.53 -10.89 4.42
CA ALA A 8 -10.58 -9.50 3.96
C ALA A 8 -10.03 -8.56 5.03
N ARG A 9 -10.40 -8.74 6.29
CA ARG A 9 -9.92 -7.93 7.41
C ARG A 9 -8.41 -8.04 7.59
N LEU A 10 -7.86 -9.26 7.53
CA LEU A 10 -6.42 -9.48 7.63
C LEU A 10 -5.66 -8.85 6.45
N ALA A 11 -6.23 -8.90 5.24
CA ALA A 11 -5.65 -8.21 4.09
C ALA A 11 -5.62 -6.69 4.32
N SER A 12 -6.71 -6.09 4.81
CA SER A 12 -6.76 -4.65 5.13
C SER A 12 -5.83 -4.24 6.27
N ILE A 13 -5.58 -5.11 7.26
CA ILE A 13 -4.58 -4.86 8.32
C ILE A 13 -3.19 -4.84 7.71
N ARG A 14 -2.83 -5.84 6.90
CA ARG A 14 -1.53 -5.91 6.23
C ARG A 14 -1.28 -4.70 5.33
N GLN A 15 -2.29 -4.30 4.57
CA GLN A 15 -2.19 -3.13 3.70
C GLN A 15 -1.95 -1.85 4.50
N ARG A 16 -2.78 -1.55 5.51
CA ARG A 16 -2.62 -0.36 6.35
C ARG A 16 -1.27 -0.34 7.08
N HIS A 17 -0.81 -1.49 7.56
CA HIS A 17 0.48 -1.63 8.23
C HIS A 17 1.66 -1.38 7.26
N ALA A 18 1.58 -1.92 6.04
CA ALA A 18 2.59 -1.69 5.02
C ALA A 18 2.66 -0.22 4.58
N ASP A 19 1.51 0.46 4.54
CA ASP A 19 1.39 1.84 4.05
C ASP A 19 1.69 2.90 5.11
N ALA A 20 1.57 2.58 6.40
CA ALA A 20 1.85 3.51 7.50
C ALA A 20 3.36 3.64 7.75
N SER A 21 3.81 4.85 8.12
CA SER A 21 5.18 5.07 8.58
C SER A 21 5.51 4.18 9.78
N ARG A 22 6.72 3.64 9.83
CA ARG A 22 7.21 2.71 10.86
C ARG A 22 8.02 3.40 11.96
N ASP A 23 8.45 4.63 11.74
CA ASP A 23 9.30 5.38 12.67
C ASP A 23 8.41 6.33 13.47
N TRP A 24 7.76 5.80 14.51
CA TRP A 24 6.89 6.57 15.40
C TRP A 24 7.68 7.03 16.61
N GLN A 25 7.56 8.30 16.96
CA GLN A 25 8.29 8.93 18.05
C GLN A 25 7.39 9.88 18.83
N LEU A 26 7.65 10.03 20.13
CA LEU A 26 7.00 11.08 20.92
C LEU A 26 7.70 12.42 20.68
N GLY A 27 6.91 13.47 20.50
CA GLY A 27 7.38 14.85 20.46
C GLY A 27 7.86 15.32 21.83
N ARG A 28 8.54 16.48 21.87
CA ARG A 28 9.16 17.01 23.10
C ARG A 28 8.17 17.25 24.25
N GLY A 29 6.91 17.57 23.92
CA GLY A 29 5.84 17.75 24.91
C GLY A 29 5.26 16.43 25.46
N GLY A 30 5.66 15.28 24.90
CA GLY A 30 5.16 13.96 25.32
C GLY A 30 3.69 13.68 24.99
N THR A 31 2.99 14.63 24.35
CA THR A 31 1.59 14.53 23.91
C THR A 31 1.47 14.49 22.39
N GLU A 32 2.56 14.60 21.65
CA GLU A 32 2.55 14.58 20.20
C GLU A 32 3.13 13.26 19.72
N LEU A 33 2.46 12.61 18.76
CA LEU A 33 3.03 11.48 18.04
C LEU A 33 3.54 11.98 16.70
N HIS A 34 4.81 11.72 16.43
CA HIS A 34 5.50 12.12 15.22
C HIS A 34 5.90 10.89 14.41
N ALA A 35 5.97 11.05 13.09
CA ALA A 35 6.51 10.00 12.23
C ALA A 35 7.19 10.54 10.98
N VAL A 36 8.07 9.72 10.40
CA VAL A 36 8.69 9.97 9.08
C VAL A 36 7.74 9.50 7.98
N ILE A 37 6.95 10.42 7.41
CA ILE A 37 6.00 10.08 6.33
C ILE A 37 6.73 9.91 4.99
N VAL A 38 7.77 10.71 4.77
CA VAL A 38 8.65 10.67 3.59
C VAL A 38 10.03 10.19 4.00
N ALA A 39 10.56 9.16 3.35
CA ALA A 39 11.88 8.62 3.65
C ALA A 39 12.93 9.73 3.53
N ASN A 40 13.87 9.76 4.49
CA ASN A 40 14.92 10.77 4.59
C ASN A 40 14.43 12.21 4.85
N THR A 41 13.19 12.42 5.29
CA THR A 41 12.73 13.73 5.79
C THR A 41 12.66 13.76 7.32
N SER A 42 12.55 14.96 7.87
CA SER A 42 12.25 15.16 9.29
C SER A 42 10.93 14.51 9.69
N HIS A 43 10.84 14.18 10.98
CA HIS A 43 9.61 13.79 11.64
C HIS A 43 8.56 14.88 11.53
N VAL A 44 7.32 14.49 11.26
CA VAL A 44 6.15 15.37 11.28
C VAL A 44 5.13 14.85 12.28
N GLN A 45 4.40 15.76 12.92
CA GLN A 45 3.32 15.40 13.83
C GLN A 45 2.18 14.72 13.05
N ILE A 46 1.78 13.53 13.49
CA ILE A 46 0.72 12.72 12.87
C ILE A 46 -0.51 12.59 13.78
N ALA A 47 -0.35 12.83 15.09
CA ALA A 47 -1.44 12.86 16.05
C ALA A 47 -1.11 13.74 17.26
N GLU A 48 -2.15 14.23 17.91
CA GLU A 48 -2.10 14.87 19.23
C GLU A 48 -2.86 13.97 20.22
N LEU A 49 -2.19 13.62 21.31
CA LEU A 49 -2.70 12.82 22.41
C LEU A 49 -3.25 13.77 23.46
N ALA A 50 -4.40 13.41 24.03
CA ALA A 50 -5.02 14.22 25.07
C ALA A 50 -4.08 14.40 26.28
N PRO A 51 -4.12 15.55 26.98
CA PRO A 51 -3.21 15.82 28.10
C PRO A 51 -3.28 14.78 29.22
N ASP A 52 -4.47 14.19 29.42
CA ASP A 52 -4.79 13.16 30.40
C ASP A 52 -4.51 11.73 29.90
N CYS A 53 -4.06 11.54 28.66
CA CYS A 53 -3.61 10.26 28.15
C CYS A 53 -2.45 9.76 29.02
N GLY A 54 -2.62 8.64 29.71
CA GLY A 54 -1.63 8.12 30.65
C GLY A 54 -0.37 7.63 29.93
N TYR A 55 0.73 7.52 30.68
CA TYR A 55 2.00 6.98 30.15
C TYR A 55 1.82 5.63 29.46
N LEU A 56 1.04 4.71 30.05
CA LEU A 56 0.83 3.37 29.51
C LEU A 56 0.14 3.38 28.13
N ASP A 57 -0.84 4.26 27.94
CA ASP A 57 -1.54 4.37 26.66
C ASP A 57 -0.62 4.99 25.59
N ARG A 58 0.18 5.99 25.98
CA ARG A 58 1.19 6.60 25.09
C ARG A 58 2.23 5.58 24.66
N ASP A 59 2.73 4.79 25.62
CA ASP A 59 3.72 3.74 25.39
C ASP A 59 3.17 2.65 24.46
N PHE A 60 1.93 2.19 24.70
CA PHE A 60 1.27 1.24 23.80
C PHE A 60 1.12 1.80 22.38
N LEU A 61 0.64 3.05 22.25
CA LEU A 61 0.47 3.68 20.93
C LEU A 61 1.81 3.85 20.19
N LEU A 62 2.86 4.26 20.91
CA LEU A 62 4.19 4.43 20.35
C LEU A 62 4.72 3.13 19.73
N HIS A 63 4.52 2.00 20.41
CA HIS A 63 5.00 0.69 19.96
C HIS A 63 4.02 -0.06 19.05
N ALA A 64 2.78 0.42 18.89
CA ALA A 64 1.71 -0.29 18.20
C ALA A 64 2.10 -0.74 16.78
N HIS A 65 2.83 0.09 16.02
CA HIS A 65 3.26 -0.26 14.67
C HIS A 65 4.25 -1.42 14.65
N GLU A 66 5.24 -1.39 15.55
CA GLU A 66 6.25 -2.42 15.70
C GLU A 66 5.64 -3.74 16.19
N ASP A 67 4.73 -3.66 17.15
CA ASP A 67 4.00 -4.81 17.70
C ASP A 67 3.10 -5.46 16.65
N ILE A 68 2.36 -4.67 15.86
CA ILE A 68 1.58 -5.20 14.73
C ILE A 68 2.52 -5.88 13.72
N ALA A 69 3.69 -5.30 13.45
CA ALA A 69 4.68 -5.92 12.55
C ALA A 69 5.14 -7.28 13.10
N PHE A 70 5.45 -7.34 14.40
CA PHE A 70 5.84 -8.56 15.09
C PHE A 70 4.73 -9.63 15.02
N LEU A 71 3.50 -9.27 15.36
CA LEU A 71 2.35 -10.18 15.36
C LEU A 71 2.05 -10.71 13.95
N LEU A 72 2.12 -9.87 12.91
CA LEU A 72 1.94 -10.28 11.52
C LEU A 72 3.03 -11.27 11.08
N ARG A 73 4.29 -11.04 11.47
CA ARG A 73 5.40 -11.99 11.23
C ARG A 73 5.20 -13.30 11.97
N LEU A 74 4.76 -13.25 13.24
CA LEU A 74 4.48 -14.43 14.04
C LEU A 74 3.35 -15.27 13.43
N LEU A 75 2.25 -14.62 13.03
CA LEU A 75 1.12 -15.27 12.36
C LEU A 75 1.54 -15.95 11.06
N LYS A 76 2.41 -15.30 10.27
CA LYS A 76 2.97 -15.90 9.05
C LYS A 76 3.75 -17.18 9.36
N ARG A 77 4.69 -17.14 10.31
CA ARG A 77 5.47 -18.31 10.73
C ARG A 77 4.60 -19.44 11.28
N ALA A 78 3.61 -19.12 12.10
CA ALA A 78 2.65 -20.10 12.61
C ALA A 78 1.87 -20.77 11.47
N SER A 79 1.39 -19.98 10.50
CA SER A 79 0.67 -20.49 9.33
C SER A 79 1.56 -21.40 8.47
N GLU A 80 2.82 -21.02 8.26
CA GLU A 80 3.81 -21.84 7.53
C GLU A 80 4.09 -23.14 8.27
N LYS A 81 4.24 -23.10 9.59
CA LYS A 81 4.42 -24.31 10.39
C LYS A 81 3.22 -25.25 10.29
N VAL A 82 1.99 -24.74 10.41
CA VAL A 82 0.77 -25.55 10.25
C VAL A 82 0.69 -26.17 8.86
N ARG A 83 1.02 -25.42 7.81
CA ARG A 83 1.09 -25.96 6.44
C ARG A 83 2.14 -27.06 6.30
N SER A 84 3.31 -26.89 6.92
CA SER A 84 4.37 -27.91 6.88
C SER A 84 4.00 -29.22 7.57
N LEU A 85 3.03 -29.18 8.50
CA LEU A 85 2.49 -30.35 9.19
C LEU A 85 1.32 -30.99 8.44
N SER A 86 0.75 -30.29 7.46
CA SER A 86 -0.31 -30.83 6.62
C SER A 86 0.31 -31.71 5.52
N PRO A 87 -0.36 -32.79 5.08
CA PRO A 87 0.12 -33.57 3.95
C PRO A 87 0.34 -32.67 2.73
N PRO A 88 1.36 -32.94 1.89
CA PRO A 88 1.65 -32.13 0.71
C PRO A 88 0.38 -31.94 -0.11
N GLU A 89 -0.01 -30.68 -0.35
CA GLU A 89 -1.10 -30.38 -1.28
C GLU A 89 -0.76 -31.00 -2.65
N ASP A 90 -1.75 -31.62 -3.30
CA ASP A 90 -1.60 -32.18 -4.64
C ASP A 90 -0.99 -31.10 -5.57
N PRO A 91 0.16 -31.38 -6.22
CA PRO A 91 0.81 -30.45 -7.13
C PRO A 91 -0.14 -29.84 -8.18
N ARG A 92 -1.17 -30.60 -8.60
CA ARG A 92 -2.18 -30.14 -9.56
C ARG A 92 -3.05 -29.01 -9.00
N VAL A 93 -3.30 -29.01 -7.68
CA VAL A 93 -4.06 -27.95 -7.01
C VAL A 93 -3.22 -26.68 -6.90
N ILE A 94 -1.93 -26.83 -6.57
CA ILE A 94 -0.96 -25.73 -6.53
C ILE A 94 -0.84 -25.09 -7.92
N GLU A 95 -0.60 -25.89 -8.96
CA GLU A 95 -0.51 -25.43 -10.36
C GLU A 95 -1.76 -24.67 -10.81
N ARG A 96 -2.97 -25.21 -10.56
CA ARG A 96 -4.23 -24.53 -10.90
C ARG A 96 -4.36 -23.18 -10.21
N ARG A 97 -3.93 -23.08 -8.95
CA ARG A 97 -3.99 -21.84 -8.17
C ARG A 97 -3.00 -20.80 -8.67
N HIS A 98 -1.79 -21.24 -9.05
CA HIS A 98 -0.78 -20.40 -9.70
C HIS A 98 -1.24 -19.93 -11.08
N ALA A 99 -1.75 -20.83 -11.93
CA ALA A 99 -2.28 -20.50 -13.26
C ALA A 99 -3.45 -19.50 -13.19
N LYS A 100 -4.34 -19.64 -12.19
CA LYS A 100 -5.44 -18.68 -11.97
C LYS A 100 -4.93 -17.29 -11.58
N ARG A 101 -3.93 -17.21 -10.70
CA ARG A 101 -3.29 -15.93 -10.33
C ARG A 101 -2.60 -15.28 -11.51
N GLN A 102 -1.84 -16.05 -12.29
CA GLN A 102 -1.18 -15.56 -13.50
C GLN A 102 -2.18 -15.05 -14.55
N ARG A 103 -3.31 -15.74 -14.75
CA ARG A 103 -4.39 -15.25 -15.62
C ARG A 103 -4.97 -13.93 -15.14
N GLN A 104 -5.22 -13.79 -13.84
CA GLN A 104 -5.67 -12.52 -13.25
C GLN A 104 -4.66 -11.39 -13.43
N GLU A 105 -3.36 -11.67 -13.25
CA GLU A 105 -2.30 -10.70 -13.48
C GLU A 105 -2.18 -10.30 -14.95
N MET A 106 -2.30 -11.26 -15.89
CA MET A 106 -2.32 -10.97 -17.33
C MET A 106 -3.56 -10.17 -17.76
N GLU A 107 -4.73 -10.46 -17.19
CA GLU A 107 -5.96 -9.71 -17.46
C GLU A 107 -5.84 -8.25 -16.98
N LEU A 108 -5.27 -8.02 -15.80
CA LEU A 108 -4.92 -6.66 -15.35
C LEU A 108 -3.94 -5.97 -16.30
N HIS A 109 -2.97 -6.71 -16.85
CA HIS A 109 -2.02 -6.19 -17.84
C HIS A 109 -2.63 -5.96 -19.23
N THR A 110 -3.87 -6.40 -19.48
CA THR A 110 -4.60 -6.14 -20.73
C THR A 110 -5.58 -4.99 -20.58
N ASP A 111 -6.14 -4.81 -19.37
CA ASP A 111 -6.99 -3.67 -18.99
C ASP A 111 -6.17 -2.59 -18.25
N TRP A 112 -5.43 -1.81 -19.03
CA TRP A 112 -4.59 -0.71 -18.57
C TRP A 112 -5.38 0.40 -17.86
N ALA A 113 -6.65 0.60 -18.23
CA ALA A 113 -7.53 1.52 -17.53
C ALA A 113 -7.77 1.07 -16.08
N ARG A 114 -8.02 -0.22 -15.88
CA ARG A 114 -8.18 -0.83 -14.56
C ARG A 114 -6.87 -0.82 -13.77
N ASP A 115 -5.74 -1.16 -14.38
CA ASP A 115 -4.42 -1.07 -13.75
C ASP A 115 -4.13 0.34 -13.24
N CYS A 116 -4.35 1.36 -14.09
CA CYS A 116 -4.22 2.77 -13.72
C CYS A 116 -5.15 3.15 -12.56
N GLY A 117 -6.41 2.69 -12.58
CA GLY A 117 -7.36 2.94 -11.50
C GLY A 117 -6.94 2.33 -10.16
N ILE A 118 -6.43 1.09 -10.19
CA ILE A 118 -5.92 0.40 -9.00
C ILE A 118 -4.71 1.16 -8.43
N LYS A 119 -3.75 1.54 -9.28
CA LYS A 119 -2.56 2.31 -8.86
C LYS A 119 -2.91 3.69 -8.31
N CYS A 120 -3.91 4.39 -8.84
CA CYS A 120 -4.35 5.67 -8.27
C CYS A 120 -4.89 5.56 -6.84
N ASN A 121 -5.32 4.37 -6.41
CA ASN A 121 -5.74 4.09 -5.05
C ASN A 121 -4.61 3.58 -4.15
N ASP A 122 -3.41 3.34 -4.70
CA ASP A 122 -2.22 2.97 -3.94
C ASP A 122 -1.61 4.20 -3.26
N ARG A 123 -1.38 4.13 -1.95
CA ARG A 123 -0.87 5.27 -1.17
C ARG A 123 0.60 5.59 -1.45
N LEU A 124 1.43 4.61 -1.79
CA LEU A 124 2.81 4.85 -2.23
C LEU A 124 2.81 5.55 -3.59
N PHE A 125 1.89 5.16 -4.48
CA PHE A 125 1.70 5.85 -5.75
C PHE A 125 1.26 7.31 -5.54
N ARG A 126 0.31 7.55 -4.64
CA ARG A 126 -0.06 8.93 -4.25
C ARG A 126 1.11 9.72 -3.67
N ARG A 127 1.93 9.10 -2.84
CA ARG A 127 3.15 9.71 -2.29
C ARG A 127 4.17 10.05 -3.38
N PHE A 128 4.40 9.15 -4.33
CA PHE A 128 5.21 9.41 -5.52
C PHE A 128 4.72 10.64 -6.30
N LEU A 129 3.40 10.79 -6.46
CA LEU A 129 2.83 11.97 -7.13
C LEU A 129 3.10 13.28 -6.38
N VAL A 130 3.11 13.27 -5.04
CA VAL A 130 3.49 14.46 -4.25
C VAL A 130 4.95 14.78 -4.44
N GLU A 131 5.82 13.79 -4.26
CA GLU A 131 7.27 14.00 -4.26
C GLU A 131 7.80 14.39 -5.65
N ARG A 132 7.29 13.77 -6.72
CA ARG A 132 7.80 13.98 -8.07
C ARG A 132 7.02 15.00 -8.89
N TYR A 133 5.72 15.14 -8.62
CA TYR A 133 4.82 16.00 -9.40
C TYR A 133 4.22 17.13 -8.58
N GLN A 134 4.67 17.31 -7.33
CA GLN A 134 4.33 18.45 -6.46
C GLN A 134 2.81 18.64 -6.29
N LEU A 135 2.07 17.53 -6.29
CA LEU A 135 0.63 17.57 -6.06
C LEU A 135 0.34 17.96 -4.60
N PRO A 136 -0.43 19.04 -4.35
CA PRO A 136 -0.63 19.57 -3.01
C PRO A 136 -1.60 18.76 -2.14
N ASP A 137 -2.35 17.81 -2.72
CA ASP A 137 -3.38 17.08 -1.99
C ASP A 137 -3.56 15.63 -2.49
N VAL A 138 -3.23 14.68 -1.60
CA VAL A 138 -3.31 13.22 -1.81
C VAL A 138 -4.52 12.56 -1.19
N ALA A 139 -5.34 13.32 -0.46
CA ALA A 139 -6.53 12.78 0.18
C ALA A 139 -7.66 12.56 -0.85
N ASP A 140 -7.76 13.44 -1.84
CA ASP A 140 -8.83 13.42 -2.83
C ASP A 140 -8.54 12.50 -4.04
N ALA A 141 -9.29 11.40 -4.13
CA ALA A 141 -9.18 10.42 -5.21
C ALA A 141 -9.58 10.99 -6.60
N GLU A 142 -10.51 11.94 -6.65
CA GLU A 142 -10.93 12.64 -7.87
C GLU A 142 -9.79 13.53 -8.38
N ARG A 143 -9.17 14.31 -7.48
CA ARG A 143 -8.01 15.16 -7.80
C ARG A 143 -6.79 14.37 -8.28
N ILE A 144 -6.54 13.20 -7.68
CA ILE A 144 -5.51 12.25 -8.18
C ILE A 144 -5.88 11.73 -9.57
N ALA A 145 -7.15 11.35 -9.80
CA ALA A 145 -7.60 10.88 -11.10
C ALA A 145 -7.49 11.95 -12.20
N VAL A 146 -7.78 13.22 -11.90
CA VAL A 146 -7.59 14.36 -12.82
C VAL A 146 -6.10 14.57 -13.09
N SER A 147 -5.27 14.58 -12.05
CA SER A 147 -3.82 14.83 -12.19
C SER A 147 -3.14 13.76 -13.04
N VAL A 148 -3.48 12.48 -12.80
CA VAL A 148 -2.94 11.37 -13.60
C VAL A 148 -3.42 11.44 -15.05
N ARG A 149 -4.68 11.81 -15.31
CA ARG A 149 -5.17 12.04 -16.68
C ARG A 149 -4.41 13.17 -17.39
N ASN A 150 -4.11 14.25 -16.69
CA ASN A 150 -3.33 15.37 -17.23
C ASN A 150 -1.88 14.97 -17.53
N ILE A 151 -1.21 14.25 -16.63
CA ILE A 151 0.15 13.72 -16.84
C ILE A 151 0.18 12.80 -18.08
N LEU A 152 -0.82 11.90 -18.17
CA LEU A 152 -0.94 10.94 -19.27
C LEU A 152 -1.52 11.54 -20.55
N ARG A 153 -1.95 12.82 -20.54
CA ARG A 153 -2.59 13.52 -21.66
C ARG A 153 -3.76 12.73 -22.26
N VAL A 154 -4.68 12.29 -21.41
CA VAL A 154 -5.91 11.55 -21.80
C VAL A 154 -7.14 12.19 -21.18
N GLN A 155 -8.30 12.10 -21.84
CA GLN A 155 -9.56 12.61 -21.27
C GLN A 155 -10.17 11.61 -20.28
N SER A 156 -9.96 10.32 -20.53
CA SER A 156 -10.46 9.21 -19.75
C SER A 156 -9.39 8.11 -19.60
N ARG A 157 -9.46 7.34 -18.50
CA ARG A 157 -8.59 6.16 -18.33
C ARG A 157 -8.86 5.08 -19.39
N GLY A 158 -10.06 5.05 -19.97
CA GLY A 158 -10.45 4.09 -21.01
C GLY A 158 -9.58 4.19 -22.27
N GLU A 159 -9.04 5.38 -22.56
CA GLU A 159 -8.11 5.61 -23.68
C GLU A 159 -6.82 4.79 -23.54
N LEU A 160 -6.41 4.38 -22.33
CA LEU A 160 -5.24 3.51 -22.15
C LEU A 160 -5.41 2.13 -22.81
N ASN A 161 -6.67 1.69 -22.96
CA ASN A 161 -6.97 0.41 -23.59
C ASN A 161 -7.00 0.51 -25.13
N THR A 162 -7.37 1.66 -25.68
CA THR A 162 -7.61 1.84 -27.12
C THR A 162 -6.53 2.65 -27.84
N ASP A 163 -5.85 3.58 -27.18
CA ASP A 163 -4.76 4.38 -27.74
C ASP A 163 -3.37 3.81 -27.32
N PRO A 164 -2.59 3.25 -28.27
CA PRO A 164 -1.24 2.76 -27.98
C PRO A 164 -0.29 3.83 -27.45
N ALA A 165 -0.45 5.10 -27.86
CA ALA A 165 0.41 6.19 -27.39
C ALA A 165 0.11 6.55 -25.93
N ALA A 166 -1.17 6.65 -25.56
CA ALA A 166 -1.59 6.80 -24.17
C ALA A 166 -1.14 5.63 -23.30
N ARG A 167 -1.27 4.39 -23.80
CA ARG A 167 -0.76 3.19 -23.13
C ARG A 167 0.74 3.28 -22.88
N ARG A 168 1.51 3.73 -23.86
CA ARG A 168 2.96 3.85 -23.71
C ARG A 168 3.34 4.84 -22.60
N ARG A 169 2.68 6.00 -22.56
CA ARG A 169 2.87 6.99 -21.49
C ARG A 169 2.53 6.40 -20.11
N TRP A 170 1.48 5.58 -20.01
CA TRP A 170 1.16 4.88 -18.76
C TRP A 170 2.25 3.89 -18.33
N ILE A 171 2.76 3.09 -19.27
CA ILE A 171 3.83 2.12 -18.99
C ILE A 171 5.09 2.82 -18.51
N ASP A 172 5.53 3.87 -19.21
CA ASP A 172 6.73 4.63 -18.84
C ASP A 172 6.54 5.30 -17.46
N PHE A 173 5.38 5.92 -17.22
CA PHE A 173 5.05 6.53 -15.94
C PHE A 173 5.00 5.54 -14.77
N ARG A 174 4.44 4.36 -15.00
CA ARG A 174 4.45 3.27 -14.00
C ARG A 174 5.86 2.76 -13.75
N SER A 175 6.72 2.70 -14.77
CA SER A 175 8.12 2.34 -14.61
C SER A 175 8.87 3.35 -13.71
N ASP A 176 8.62 4.65 -13.89
CA ASP A 176 9.20 5.69 -13.03
C ASP A 176 8.78 5.52 -11.56
N PHE A 177 7.52 5.17 -11.33
CA PHE A 177 7.01 4.86 -9.98
C PHE A 177 7.72 3.66 -9.37
N GLU A 178 7.84 2.53 -10.09
CA GLU A 178 8.50 1.33 -9.55
C GLU A 178 10.01 1.59 -9.33
N ALA A 179 10.66 2.37 -10.21
CA ALA A 179 12.04 2.79 -10.02
C ALA A 179 12.21 3.66 -8.76
N TRP A 180 11.33 4.64 -8.55
CA TRP A 180 11.31 5.48 -7.34
C TRP A 180 11.09 4.64 -6.06
N LYS A 181 10.17 3.67 -6.12
CA LYS A 181 9.85 2.77 -5.01
C LYS A 181 11.03 1.89 -4.60
N THR A 182 11.94 1.59 -5.52
CA THR A 182 13.13 0.77 -5.24
C THR A 182 14.24 1.57 -4.54
N HIS A 183 14.22 2.90 -4.65
CA HIS A 183 15.23 3.81 -4.08
C HIS A 183 14.73 4.58 -2.83
N THR A 184 13.51 4.29 -2.38
CA THR A 184 12.81 4.94 -1.26
C THR A 184 12.49 3.93 -0.17
#